data_AF-A0A5N4E8B1-F1
#
_entry.id   AF-A0A5N4E8B1-F1
#
_cell.length_a   1.000
_cell.length_b   1.000
_cell.length_c   1.000
_cell.angle_alpha   90.00
_cell.angle_beta   90.00
_cell.angle_gamma   90.00
#
_symmetry.space_group_name_H-M   'P 1'
#
loop_
_entity.id
_entity.type
_entity.pdbx_description
1 polymer ?
#
loop_
_entity_poly.entity_id
_entity_poly.type
_entity_poly.pdbx_seq_one_letter_code
_entity_poly.pdbx_strand_id
1 'polypeptide(L)'
;MGGNIANWVLRSLVEASCSGVSVLSLGEKGDAVIMEETGKFFKKEKEMKKGIAFPISISVNNCVCHFSPLKSNQDYILKEGDLVKIDLGVHVDGFIANVAHTFVVDVALGSQVTGRKADVIKAAHLCAEVALRLVKPGNQNTQVTEAWNKVAHTFNCTPVEGMLSHQLKQHVSDGEKTIIQNPTDQQKKDHEKAEFEVHEVYAVDVLISSGEGKTKDAGQRTTIYK
;
A
#
# COMPACT_ATOMS: atom_id res chain seq x y z
N MET A 1 9.41 -7.46 -14.47
CA MET A 1 10.55 -6.55 -14.21
C MET A 1 10.21 -5.51 -13.15
N GLY A 2 9.21 -4.63 -13.36
CA GLY A 2 8.81 -3.62 -12.37
C GLY A 2 8.59 -4.18 -10.96
N GLY A 3 7.83 -5.28 -10.83
CA GLY A 3 7.62 -5.94 -9.54
C GLY A 3 8.90 -6.47 -8.85
N ASN A 4 9.93 -6.86 -9.61
CA ASN A 4 11.20 -7.28 -9.01
C ASN A 4 11.97 -6.10 -8.42
N ILE A 5 11.96 -4.96 -9.12
CA ILE A 5 12.57 -3.71 -8.65
C ILE A 5 11.81 -3.25 -7.39
N ALA A 6 10.48 -3.19 -7.46
CA ALA A 6 9.64 -2.80 -6.33
C ALA A 6 9.90 -3.67 -5.08
N ASN A 7 9.95 -4.99 -5.24
CA ASN A 7 10.24 -5.93 -4.15
C ASN A 7 11.64 -5.74 -3.55
N TRP A 8 12.65 -5.52 -4.39
CA TRP A 8 14.02 -5.33 -3.91
C TRP A 8 14.18 -4.00 -3.16
N VAL A 9 13.62 -2.91 -3.70
CA VAL A 9 13.61 -1.60 -3.03
C VAL A 9 12.87 -1.69 -1.70
N LEU A 10 11.69 -2.30 -1.67
CA LEU A 10 10.92 -2.50 -0.45
C LEU A 10 11.73 -3.21 0.63
N ARG A 11 12.35 -4.35 0.31
CA ARG A 11 13.19 -5.09 1.27
C ARG A 11 14.35 -4.25 1.78
N SER A 12 15.02 -3.53 0.87
CA SER A 12 16.14 -2.65 1.23
C SER A 12 15.72 -1.51 2.17
N LEU A 13 14.51 -0.98 2.02
CA LEU A 13 13.97 0.05 2.91
C LEU A 13 13.53 -0.51 4.27
N VAL A 14 12.93 -1.71 4.29
CA VAL A 14 12.61 -2.41 5.54
C VAL A 14 13.89 -2.69 6.34
N GLU A 15 14.93 -3.21 5.70
CA GLU A 15 16.23 -3.48 6.34
C GLU A 15 16.94 -2.19 6.81
N ALA A 16 16.74 -1.07 6.12
CA ALA A 16 17.29 0.22 6.50
C ALA A 16 16.46 0.97 7.57
N SER A 17 15.31 0.43 7.97
CA SER A 17 14.42 1.07 8.94
C SER A 17 14.73 0.63 10.36
N CYS A 18 15.40 1.49 11.11
CA CYS A 18 15.64 1.33 12.55
C CYS A 18 15.35 2.62 13.33
N SER A 19 15.27 2.52 14.65
CA SER A 19 15.06 3.67 15.54
C SER A 19 16.12 4.75 15.30
N GLY A 20 15.68 6.00 15.21
CA GLY A 20 16.53 7.16 14.89
C GLY A 20 16.62 7.51 13.40
N VAL A 21 16.09 6.67 12.50
CA VAL A 21 16.11 6.94 11.06
C VAL A 21 15.01 7.94 10.67
N SER A 22 15.37 8.87 9.79
CA SER A 22 14.48 9.87 9.21
C SER A 22 13.61 9.27 8.09
N VAL A 23 12.29 9.47 8.19
CA VAL A 23 11.34 9.05 7.15
C VAL A 23 11.61 9.77 5.83
N LEU A 24 11.87 11.07 5.85
CA LEU A 24 12.27 11.83 4.66
C LEU A 24 13.47 11.20 3.95
N SER A 25 14.53 10.87 4.70
CA SER A 25 15.74 10.29 4.13
C SER A 25 15.52 8.90 3.50
N LEU A 26 14.65 8.06 4.10
CA LEU A 26 14.28 6.77 3.54
C LEU A 26 13.50 6.92 2.24
N GLY A 27 12.57 7.87 2.20
CA GLY A 27 11.80 8.22 1.00
C GLY A 27 12.71 8.66 -0.15
N GLU A 28 13.56 9.67 0.08
CA GLU A 28 14.52 10.16 -0.92
C GLU A 28 15.46 9.05 -1.42
N LYS A 29 15.96 8.21 -0.51
CA LYS A 29 16.84 7.09 -0.85
C LYS A 29 16.13 6.10 -1.77
N GLY A 30 14.93 5.67 -1.43
CA GLY A 30 14.27 4.65 -2.22
C GLY A 30 13.80 5.17 -3.58
N ASP A 31 13.37 6.42 -3.69
CA ASP A 31 12.97 7.03 -4.97
C ASP A 31 14.20 7.12 -5.90
N ALA A 32 15.35 7.54 -5.36
CA ALA A 32 16.61 7.55 -6.11
C ALA A 32 17.00 6.14 -6.60
N VAL A 33 16.83 5.13 -5.75
CA VAL A 33 17.14 3.74 -6.09
C VAL A 33 16.19 3.20 -7.17
N ILE A 34 14.88 3.52 -7.12
CA ILE A 34 13.93 3.16 -8.20
C ILE A 34 14.39 3.76 -9.54
N MET A 35 14.77 5.03 -9.54
CA MET A 35 15.24 5.71 -10.75
C MET A 35 16.55 5.10 -11.29
N GLU A 36 17.46 4.73 -10.39
CA GLU A 36 18.71 4.07 -10.77
C GLU A 36 18.46 2.69 -11.40
N GLU A 37 17.66 1.83 -10.75
CA GLU A 37 17.38 0.47 -11.22
C GLU A 37 16.60 0.45 -12.53
N THR A 38 15.57 1.28 -12.65
CA THR A 38 14.80 1.39 -13.90
C THR A 38 15.65 1.92 -15.05
N GLY A 39 16.64 2.78 -14.77
CA GLY A 39 17.63 3.25 -15.74
C GLY A 39 18.59 2.17 -16.27
N LYS A 40 18.74 1.03 -15.57
CA LYS A 40 19.63 -0.07 -15.99
C LYS A 40 19.05 -0.91 -17.13
N PHE A 41 17.73 -0.91 -17.31
CA PHE A 41 17.03 -1.73 -18.31
C PHE A 41 16.56 -0.89 -19.50
N PHE A 42 16.29 -1.54 -20.64
CA PHE A 42 15.75 -0.89 -21.85
C PHE A 42 16.49 0.39 -22.26
N LYS A 43 17.83 0.33 -22.30
CA LYS A 43 18.69 1.49 -22.62
C LYS A 43 18.68 1.84 -24.11
N LYS A 44 18.30 0.90 -24.98
CA LYS A 44 18.23 1.11 -26.43
C LYS A 44 16.94 1.84 -26.82
N GLU A 45 15.89 1.65 -26.02
CA GLU A 45 14.56 2.20 -26.18
C GLU A 45 14.47 3.58 -25.51
N LYS A 46 15.07 4.60 -26.14
CA LYS A 46 15.24 5.95 -25.57
C LYS A 46 13.93 6.65 -25.19
N GLU A 47 12.82 6.29 -25.84
CA GLU A 47 11.50 6.92 -25.62
C GLU A 47 10.64 6.15 -24.59
N MET A 48 11.07 4.95 -24.17
CA MET A 48 10.31 4.14 -23.22
C MET A 48 10.30 4.80 -21.84
N LYS A 49 9.09 5.08 -21.34
CA LYS A 49 8.89 5.68 -20.02
C LYS A 49 9.03 4.63 -18.93
N LYS A 50 9.89 4.88 -17.94
CA LYS A 50 10.14 3.98 -16.80
C LYS A 50 10.57 4.79 -15.58
N GLY A 51 10.25 4.31 -14.39
CA GLY A 51 10.57 5.01 -13.15
C GLY A 51 9.49 4.82 -12.09
N ILE A 52 9.27 5.87 -11.31
CA ILE A 52 8.34 5.90 -10.18
C ILE A 52 6.90 5.95 -10.68
N ALA A 53 6.09 4.96 -10.30
CA ALA A 53 4.64 4.95 -10.54
C ALA A 53 3.87 5.52 -9.35
N PHE A 54 4.39 5.30 -8.14
CA PHE A 54 3.88 5.86 -6.90
C PHE A 54 5.09 6.20 -6.01
N PRO A 55 5.25 7.45 -5.56
CA PRO A 55 6.41 7.87 -4.77
C PRO A 55 6.41 7.16 -3.42
N ILE A 56 7.60 6.95 -2.85
CA ILE A 56 7.69 6.26 -1.56
C ILE A 56 6.95 7.04 -0.49
N SER A 57 6.00 6.34 0.12
CA SER A 57 5.24 6.83 1.26
C SER A 57 5.53 5.95 2.47
N ILE A 58 5.84 6.58 3.62
CA ILE A 58 6.14 5.85 4.86
C ILE A 58 5.22 6.36 5.96
N SER A 59 4.13 5.64 6.19
CA SER A 59 3.08 6.04 7.14
C SER A 59 3.23 5.29 8.46
N VAL A 60 3.42 6.01 9.55
CA VAL A 60 3.73 5.43 10.87
C VAL A 60 2.49 5.42 11.79
N ASN A 61 2.29 4.32 12.50
CA ASN A 61 1.22 4.09 13.47
C ASN A 61 -0.18 4.44 12.90
N ASN A 62 -0.84 5.45 13.45
CA ASN A 62 -2.20 5.86 13.08
C ASN A 62 -2.27 6.68 11.77
N CYS A 63 -1.14 7.09 11.19
CA CYS A 63 -1.12 7.65 9.84
C CYS A 63 -1.51 6.55 8.86
N VAL A 64 -2.56 6.75 8.06
CA VAL A 64 -3.12 5.67 7.22
C VAL A 64 -2.27 5.42 5.98
N CYS A 65 -2.02 6.46 5.19
CA CYS A 65 -1.31 6.35 3.92
C CYS A 65 -0.65 7.69 3.52
N HIS A 66 0.12 7.65 2.43
CA HIS A 66 0.57 8.84 1.67
C HIS A 66 1.43 9.86 2.42
N PHE A 67 2.13 9.44 3.48
CA PHE A 67 3.09 10.31 4.16
C PHE A 67 4.44 10.30 3.42
N SER A 68 4.64 11.30 2.57
CA SER A 68 5.90 11.59 1.88
C SER A 68 6.29 13.06 2.14
N PRO A 69 6.96 13.36 3.26
CA PRO A 69 7.20 14.74 3.71
C PRO A 69 8.12 15.50 2.74
N LEU A 70 7.90 16.81 2.60
CA LEU A 70 8.88 17.71 1.95
C LEU A 70 10.01 18.07 2.93
N LYS A 71 11.15 18.54 2.40
CA LYS A 71 12.25 19.12 3.21
C LYS A 71 11.82 20.25 4.14
N SER A 72 10.74 20.96 3.78
CA SER A 72 10.17 22.05 4.56
C SER A 72 9.11 21.61 5.56
N ASN A 73 8.66 20.35 5.50
CA ASN A 73 7.73 19.78 6.47
C ASN A 73 8.48 19.21 7.67
N GLN A 74 7.75 19.06 8.78
CA GLN A 74 8.25 18.30 9.91
C GLN A 74 8.40 16.83 9.50
N ASP A 75 9.60 16.32 9.66
CA ASP A 75 9.92 14.91 9.43
C ASP A 75 9.48 14.03 10.61
N TYR A 76 9.39 12.73 10.37
CA TYR A 76 9.19 11.73 11.41
C TYR A 76 10.48 10.92 11.62
N ILE A 77 10.93 10.85 12.87
CA ILE A 77 12.07 10.01 13.25
C ILE A 77 11.51 8.71 13.83
N LEU A 78 11.85 7.59 13.19
CA LEU A 78 11.40 6.25 13.59
C LEU A 78 11.83 5.93 15.02
N LYS A 79 11.01 5.19 15.73
CA LYS A 79 11.26 4.73 17.10
C LYS A 79 11.08 3.23 17.20
N GLU A 80 11.77 2.62 18.15
CA GLU A 80 11.57 1.22 18.50
C GLU A 80 10.08 0.94 18.77
N GLY A 81 9.59 -0.14 18.17
CA GLY A 81 8.20 -0.56 18.30
C GLY A 81 7.21 0.19 17.42
N ASP A 82 7.60 1.20 16.63
CA ASP A 82 6.68 1.84 15.69
C ASP A 82 6.13 0.84 14.66
N LEU A 83 4.83 0.94 14.36
CA LEU A 83 4.22 0.22 13.25
C LEU A 83 4.38 1.04 11.98
N VAL A 84 5.21 0.58 11.05
CA VAL A 84 5.59 1.32 9.85
C VAL A 84 4.97 0.66 8.63
N LYS A 85 4.38 1.49 7.75
CA LYS A 85 3.83 1.10 6.46
C LYS A 85 4.66 1.76 5.37
N ILE A 86 5.33 0.96 4.53
CA ILE A 86 6.07 1.45 3.35
C ILE A 86 5.23 1.10 2.13
N ASP A 87 4.96 2.09 1.27
CA ASP A 87 4.21 1.96 0.03
C ASP A 87 4.98 2.61 -1.11
N LEU A 88 5.09 1.92 -2.25
CA LEU A 88 5.82 2.37 -3.43
C LEU A 88 5.28 1.73 -4.71
N GLY A 89 5.54 2.40 -5.83
CA GLY A 89 5.16 1.92 -7.15
C GLY A 89 6.25 2.14 -8.18
N VAL A 90 6.44 1.14 -9.05
CA VAL A 90 7.38 1.18 -10.17
C VAL A 90 6.62 0.94 -11.46
N HIS A 91 6.91 1.70 -12.52
CA HIS A 91 6.38 1.39 -13.86
C HIS A 91 7.50 1.16 -14.88
N VAL A 92 7.19 0.30 -15.85
CA VAL A 92 7.99 0.10 -17.07
C VAL A 92 7.02 0.16 -18.24
N ASP A 93 7.24 1.10 -19.14
CA ASP A 93 6.39 1.38 -20.31
C ASP A 93 4.90 1.57 -19.95
N GLY A 94 4.64 2.19 -18.80
CA GLY A 94 3.29 2.41 -18.29
C GLY A 94 2.65 1.22 -17.57
N PHE A 95 3.28 0.04 -17.56
CA PHE A 95 2.80 -1.10 -16.76
C PHE A 95 3.28 -0.97 -15.32
N ILE A 96 2.33 -0.86 -14.41
CA ILE A 96 2.54 -0.50 -13.00
C ILE A 96 2.69 -1.76 -12.14
N ALA A 97 3.62 -1.70 -11.19
CA ALA A 97 3.77 -2.65 -10.10
C ALA A 97 3.84 -1.88 -8.78
N ASN A 98 2.75 -1.92 -8.01
CA ASN A 98 2.66 -1.33 -6.68
C ASN A 98 2.88 -2.39 -5.60
N VAL A 99 3.47 -1.99 -4.48
CA VAL A 99 3.63 -2.85 -3.31
C VAL A 99 3.63 -2.01 -2.04
N ALA A 100 2.90 -2.47 -1.04
CA ALA A 100 2.94 -1.93 0.31
C ALA A 100 3.21 -3.03 1.33
N HIS A 101 3.87 -2.69 2.44
CA HIS A 101 4.19 -3.62 3.51
C HIS A 101 4.14 -2.96 4.89
N THR A 102 3.69 -3.71 5.89
CA THR A 102 3.62 -3.28 7.28
C THR A 102 4.52 -4.13 8.16
N PHE A 103 5.34 -3.50 8.98
CA PHE A 103 6.21 -4.16 9.96
C PHE A 103 6.34 -3.33 11.23
N VAL A 104 7.01 -3.87 12.24
CA VAL A 104 7.31 -3.17 13.49
C VAL A 104 8.82 -2.95 13.61
N VAL A 105 9.22 -1.73 13.94
CA VAL A 105 10.64 -1.32 14.02
C VAL A 105 11.32 -1.98 15.22
N ASP A 106 12.54 -2.46 15.00
CA ASP A 106 13.48 -2.97 16.02
C ASP A 106 12.91 -4.08 16.93
N VAL A 107 12.09 -4.98 16.38
CA VAL A 107 11.65 -6.18 17.12
C VAL A 107 12.83 -7.14 17.29
N ALA A 108 13.28 -7.34 18.51
CA ALA A 108 14.41 -8.21 18.83
C ALA A 108 14.18 -9.65 18.33
N LEU A 109 15.23 -10.28 17.81
CA LEU A 109 15.18 -11.67 17.36
C LEU A 109 14.76 -12.58 18.54
N GLY A 110 13.80 -13.48 18.28
CA GLY A 110 13.23 -14.37 19.31
C GLY A 110 12.11 -13.75 20.14
N SER A 111 11.83 -12.45 19.98
CA SER A 111 10.65 -11.81 20.55
C SER A 111 9.47 -11.82 19.57
N GLN A 112 8.26 -11.60 20.09
CA GLN A 112 7.05 -11.52 19.30
C GLN A 112 6.34 -10.19 19.57
N VAL A 113 5.82 -9.57 18.50
CA VAL A 113 4.87 -8.47 18.62
C VAL A 113 3.55 -9.04 19.14
N THR A 114 2.97 -8.39 20.16
CA THR A 114 1.70 -8.80 20.78
C THR A 114 0.71 -7.63 20.86
N GLY A 115 -0.49 -7.88 21.37
CA GLY A 115 -1.55 -6.88 21.54
C GLY A 115 -2.08 -6.33 20.21
N ARG A 116 -2.61 -5.11 20.25
CA ARG A 116 -3.37 -4.51 19.12
C ARG A 116 -2.57 -4.38 17.82
N LYS A 117 -1.25 -4.20 17.90
CA LYS A 117 -0.36 -4.19 16.71
C LYS A 117 -0.35 -5.57 16.03
N ALA A 118 -0.20 -6.65 16.82
CA ALA A 118 -0.24 -8.00 16.28
C ALA A 118 -1.60 -8.34 15.69
N ASP A 119 -2.68 -7.94 16.37
CA ASP A 119 -4.05 -8.18 15.91
C ASP A 119 -4.32 -7.53 14.54
N VAL A 120 -4.01 -6.24 14.41
CA VAL A 120 -4.29 -5.49 13.18
C VAL A 120 -3.40 -5.94 12.01
N ILE A 121 -2.13 -6.28 12.28
CA ILE A 121 -1.21 -6.83 11.26
C ILE A 121 -1.71 -8.19 10.78
N LYS A 122 -2.12 -9.08 11.69
CA LYS A 122 -2.67 -10.40 11.32
C LYS A 122 -3.98 -10.28 10.55
N ALA A 123 -4.86 -9.37 10.97
CA ALA A 123 -6.10 -9.08 10.26
C ALA A 123 -5.84 -8.62 8.83
N ALA A 124 -4.96 -7.63 8.64
CA ALA A 124 -4.58 -7.12 7.32
C ALA A 124 -3.94 -8.20 6.45
N HIS A 125 -3.03 -9.00 7.01
CA HIS A 125 -2.38 -10.09 6.27
C HIS A 125 -3.39 -11.16 5.82
N LEU A 126 -4.30 -11.58 6.69
CA LEU A 126 -5.34 -12.54 6.33
C LEU A 126 -6.33 -11.97 5.30
N CYS A 127 -6.65 -10.68 5.38
CA CYS A 127 -7.42 -9.99 4.34
C CYS A 127 -6.69 -10.02 2.99
N ALA A 128 -5.38 -9.80 2.96
CA ALA A 128 -4.57 -9.91 1.74
C ALA A 128 -4.59 -11.35 1.17
N GLU A 129 -4.41 -12.36 2.01
CA GLU A 129 -4.49 -13.78 1.63
C GLU A 129 -5.88 -14.17 1.09
N VAL A 130 -6.95 -13.61 1.67
CA VAL A 130 -8.32 -13.81 1.21
C VAL A 130 -8.52 -13.17 -0.17
N ALA A 131 -8.07 -11.93 -0.35
CA ALA A 131 -8.16 -11.26 -1.65
C ALA A 131 -7.37 -12.01 -2.73
N LEU A 132 -6.17 -12.52 -2.41
CA LEU A 132 -5.37 -13.36 -3.32
C LEU A 132 -6.13 -14.59 -3.85
N ARG A 133 -7.08 -15.12 -3.07
CA ARG A 133 -7.89 -16.30 -3.45
C ARG A 133 -9.23 -15.94 -4.10
N LEU A 134 -9.76 -14.75 -3.82
CA LEU A 134 -11.07 -14.31 -4.28
C LEU A 134 -11.02 -13.40 -5.51
N VAL A 135 -9.93 -12.66 -5.74
CA VAL A 135 -9.74 -11.85 -6.94
C VAL A 135 -9.29 -12.75 -8.07
N LYS A 136 -10.28 -13.35 -8.75
CA LYS A 136 -10.08 -14.26 -9.88
C LYS A 136 -11.24 -14.16 -10.86
N PRO A 137 -11.05 -14.53 -12.14
CA PRO A 137 -12.11 -14.47 -13.13
C PRO A 137 -13.41 -15.18 -12.69
N GLY A 138 -14.55 -14.55 -12.91
CA GLY A 138 -15.87 -15.07 -12.53
C GLY A 138 -16.35 -14.67 -11.12
N ASN A 139 -15.45 -14.17 -10.27
CA ASN A 139 -15.82 -13.63 -8.97
C ASN A 139 -16.18 -12.13 -9.06
N GLN A 140 -16.89 -11.63 -8.07
CA GLN A 140 -17.27 -10.21 -7.98
C GLN A 140 -16.51 -9.48 -6.89
N ASN A 141 -16.28 -8.18 -7.09
CA ASN A 141 -15.64 -7.30 -6.10
C ASN A 141 -16.34 -7.32 -4.72
N THR A 142 -17.67 -7.41 -4.70
CA THR A 142 -18.49 -7.50 -3.48
C THR A 142 -18.12 -8.68 -2.58
N GLN A 143 -17.74 -9.83 -3.16
CA GLN A 143 -17.32 -11.01 -2.40
C GLN A 143 -16.05 -10.74 -1.59
N VAL A 144 -15.12 -9.95 -2.15
CA VAL A 144 -13.87 -9.55 -1.49
C VAL A 144 -14.18 -8.59 -0.34
N THR A 145 -15.00 -7.56 -0.60
CA THR A 145 -15.43 -6.59 0.41
C THR A 145 -16.09 -7.25 1.62
N GLU A 146 -17.02 -8.18 1.39
CA GLU A 146 -17.71 -8.91 2.47
C GLU A 146 -16.75 -9.80 3.27
N ALA A 147 -15.82 -10.48 2.60
CA ALA A 147 -14.87 -11.36 3.25
C ALA A 147 -13.88 -10.56 4.13
N TRP A 148 -13.39 -9.41 3.66
CA TRP A 148 -12.55 -8.51 4.45
C TRP A 148 -13.20 -8.06 5.75
N ASN A 149 -14.48 -7.67 5.71
CA ASN A 149 -15.21 -7.28 6.93
C ASN A 149 -15.29 -8.44 7.93
N LYS A 150 -15.60 -9.66 7.46
CA LYS A 150 -15.65 -10.85 8.33
C LYS A 150 -14.30 -11.12 8.99
N VAL A 151 -13.22 -11.10 8.22
CA VAL A 151 -11.86 -11.37 8.72
C VAL A 151 -11.40 -10.29 9.68
N ALA A 152 -11.56 -9.00 9.36
CA ALA A 152 -11.13 -7.92 10.23
C ALA A 152 -11.84 -7.96 11.60
N HIS A 153 -13.15 -8.24 11.60
CA HIS A 153 -13.93 -8.33 12.83
C HIS A 153 -13.51 -9.48 13.76
N THR A 154 -12.92 -10.57 13.26
CA THR A 154 -12.40 -11.63 14.15
C THR A 154 -11.25 -11.16 15.04
N PHE A 155 -10.60 -10.06 14.67
CA PHE A 155 -9.51 -9.43 15.42
C PHE A 155 -9.94 -8.12 16.10
N ASN A 156 -11.25 -7.85 16.20
CA ASN A 156 -11.80 -6.57 16.64
C ASN A 156 -11.19 -5.39 15.87
N CYS A 157 -10.97 -5.56 14.57
CA CYS A 157 -10.44 -4.54 13.67
C CYS A 157 -11.47 -4.20 12.60
N THR A 158 -11.31 -3.05 11.96
CA THR A 158 -12.25 -2.54 10.95
C THR A 158 -11.48 -2.16 9.69
N PRO A 159 -11.86 -2.63 8.49
CA PRO A 159 -11.28 -2.11 7.26
C PRO A 159 -11.58 -0.61 7.12
N VAL A 160 -10.63 0.14 6.57
CA VAL A 160 -10.79 1.59 6.41
C VAL A 160 -11.89 1.88 5.40
N GLU A 161 -12.86 2.69 5.82
CA GLU A 161 -14.08 3.01 5.08
C GLU A 161 -13.77 3.71 3.76
N GLY A 162 -14.30 3.18 2.67
CA GLY A 162 -14.28 3.80 1.34
C GLY A 162 -12.97 3.70 0.56
N MET A 163 -11.95 2.99 1.08
CA MET A 163 -10.69 2.82 0.35
C MET A 163 -10.87 1.90 -0.86
N LEU A 164 -10.19 2.20 -1.96
CA LEU A 164 -10.34 1.50 -3.24
C LEU A 164 -9.06 0.76 -3.63
N SER A 165 -9.21 -0.50 -4.02
CA SER A 165 -8.23 -1.22 -4.85
C SER A 165 -8.59 -1.04 -6.31
N HIS A 166 -7.61 -0.69 -7.15
CA HIS A 166 -7.86 -0.32 -8.56
C HIS A 166 -7.41 -1.39 -9.55
N GLN A 167 -8.17 -1.52 -10.63
CA GLN A 167 -7.67 -2.14 -11.86
C GLN A 167 -6.54 -1.29 -12.43
N LEU A 168 -5.49 -1.95 -12.91
CA LEU A 168 -4.36 -1.32 -13.58
C LEU A 168 -4.44 -1.58 -15.09
N LYS A 169 -4.15 -0.55 -15.89
CA LYS A 169 -3.93 -0.67 -17.33
C LYS A 169 -2.63 0.05 -17.68
N GLN A 170 -2.16 -0.07 -18.93
CA GLN A 170 -0.98 0.67 -19.37
C GLN A 170 -1.25 2.18 -19.22
N HIS A 171 -0.39 2.86 -18.45
CA HIS A 171 -0.50 4.29 -18.12
C HIS A 171 -1.73 4.69 -17.28
N VAL A 172 -2.48 3.74 -16.73
CA VAL A 172 -3.67 4.01 -15.90
C VAL A 172 -3.51 3.32 -14.55
N SER A 173 -3.34 4.10 -13.50
CA SER A 173 -3.23 3.62 -12.11
C SER A 173 -4.58 3.48 -11.40
N ASP A 174 -5.63 4.10 -11.93
CA ASP A 174 -6.97 4.22 -11.35
C ASP A 174 -8.05 3.75 -12.32
N GLY A 175 -7.95 2.49 -12.77
CA GLY A 175 -8.98 1.89 -13.60
C GLY A 175 -10.36 1.87 -12.93
N GLU A 176 -11.40 1.87 -13.75
CA GLU A 176 -12.80 2.00 -13.35
C GLU A 176 -13.28 0.84 -12.46
N LYS A 177 -12.87 -0.39 -12.77
CA LYS A 177 -13.20 -1.56 -11.93
C LYS A 177 -12.40 -1.50 -10.64
N THR A 178 -13.11 -1.43 -9.52
CA THR A 178 -12.50 -1.28 -8.18
C THR A 178 -13.10 -2.23 -7.16
N ILE A 179 -12.35 -2.48 -6.08
CA ILE A 179 -12.82 -3.17 -4.87
C ILE A 179 -12.86 -2.13 -3.76
N ILE A 180 -14.01 -1.97 -3.11
CA ILE A 180 -14.20 -0.99 -2.04
C ILE A 180 -14.11 -1.65 -0.65
N GLN A 181 -13.38 -1.04 0.27
CA GLN A 181 -13.28 -1.48 1.67
C GLN A 181 -14.37 -0.84 2.52
N ASN A 182 -15.07 -1.66 3.32
CA ASN A 182 -16.06 -1.23 4.31
C ASN A 182 -16.91 0.00 3.89
N PRO A 183 -17.64 -0.06 2.76
CA PRO A 183 -18.36 1.11 2.25
C PRO A 183 -19.54 1.50 3.15
N THR A 184 -19.80 2.80 3.26
CA THR A 184 -21.06 3.32 3.77
C THR A 184 -22.25 2.90 2.90
N ASP A 185 -23.47 3.03 3.39
CA ASP A 185 -24.67 2.69 2.60
C ASP A 185 -24.82 3.55 1.34
N GLN A 186 -24.33 4.80 1.36
CA GLN A 186 -24.30 5.64 0.17
C GLN A 186 -23.24 5.14 -0.83
N GLN A 187 -22.00 4.91 -0.36
CA GLN A 187 -20.93 4.38 -1.20
C GLN A 187 -21.28 3.01 -1.81
N LYS A 188 -21.99 2.14 -1.08
CA LYS A 188 -22.48 0.85 -1.61
C LYS A 188 -23.44 1.00 -2.79
N LYS A 189 -24.24 2.07 -2.80
CA LYS A 189 -25.19 2.35 -3.89
C LYS A 189 -24.49 2.94 -5.10
N ASP A 190 -23.49 3.80 -4.85
CA ASP A 190 -22.78 4.51 -5.90
C ASP A 190 -21.63 3.68 -6.51
N HIS A 191 -21.10 2.72 -5.76
CA HIS A 191 -20.01 1.85 -6.19
C HIS A 191 -20.53 0.74 -7.11
N GLU A 192 -19.94 0.65 -8.30
CA GLU A 192 -20.33 -0.32 -9.31
C GLU A 192 -19.87 -1.74 -8.93
N LYS A 193 -20.80 -2.69 -9.02
CA LYS A 193 -20.47 -4.11 -8.91
C LYS A 193 -19.79 -4.54 -10.20
N ALA A 194 -18.60 -5.13 -10.06
CA ALA A 194 -17.81 -5.59 -11.18
C ALA A 194 -17.45 -7.07 -11.01
N GLU A 195 -17.50 -7.80 -12.12
CA GLU A 195 -16.93 -9.14 -12.24
C GLU A 195 -15.49 -9.03 -12.74
N PHE A 196 -14.61 -9.83 -12.14
CA PHE A 196 -13.22 -9.93 -12.57
C PHE A 196 -13.14 -10.79 -13.84
N GLU A 197 -12.27 -10.41 -14.76
CA GLU A 197 -12.08 -11.07 -16.04
C GLU A 197 -10.65 -11.57 -16.24
N VAL A 198 -10.47 -12.50 -17.19
CA VAL A 198 -9.13 -12.98 -17.57
C VAL A 198 -8.33 -11.84 -18.19
N HIS A 199 -7.02 -11.79 -17.93
CA HIS A 199 -6.09 -10.76 -18.42
C HIS A 199 -6.21 -9.38 -17.78
N GLU A 200 -7.04 -9.20 -16.76
CA GLU A 200 -7.05 -7.99 -15.94
C GLU A 200 -5.90 -7.99 -14.92
N VAL A 201 -5.46 -6.79 -14.53
CA VAL A 201 -4.43 -6.58 -13.49
C VAL A 201 -5.02 -5.68 -12.42
N TYR A 202 -4.75 -5.96 -11.15
CA TYR A 202 -5.24 -5.19 -10.01
C TYR A 202 -4.10 -4.86 -9.04
N ALA A 203 -4.11 -3.64 -8.52
CA ALA A 203 -3.42 -3.29 -7.28
C ALA A 203 -4.40 -3.47 -6.13
N VAL A 204 -4.32 -4.63 -5.46
CA VAL A 204 -5.12 -4.91 -4.27
C VAL A 204 -4.46 -4.22 -3.07
N ASP A 205 -5.20 -3.30 -2.44
CA ASP A 205 -4.76 -2.53 -1.29
C ASP A 205 -5.65 -2.82 -0.08
N VAL A 206 -5.02 -3.19 1.04
CA VAL A 206 -5.67 -3.67 2.26
C VAL A 206 -5.27 -2.78 3.41
N LEU A 207 -6.22 -1.97 3.90
CA LEU A 207 -6.01 -0.99 4.95
C LEU A 207 -6.93 -1.33 6.10
N ILE A 208 -6.39 -1.93 7.15
CA ILE A 208 -7.15 -2.34 8.34
C ILE A 208 -6.76 -1.45 9.52
N SER A 209 -7.76 -0.93 10.23
CA SER A 209 -7.60 -0.15 11.45
C SER A 209 -7.89 -0.99 12.68
N SER A 210 -7.12 -0.79 13.75
CA SER A 210 -7.42 -1.34 15.06
C SER A 210 -8.56 -0.61 15.79
N GLY A 211 -9.06 0.49 15.22
CA GLY A 211 -10.17 1.31 15.73
C GLY A 211 -11.38 1.30 14.79
N GLU A 212 -12.08 2.43 14.68
CA GLU A 212 -13.36 2.54 13.95
C GLU A 212 -13.26 2.46 12.42
N GLY A 213 -12.05 2.50 11.84
CA GLY A 213 -11.88 2.48 10.38
C GLY A 213 -12.31 3.76 9.66
N LYS A 214 -12.67 4.83 10.40
CA LYS A 214 -13.02 6.14 9.82
C LYS A 214 -11.82 7.07 9.81
N THR A 215 -11.36 7.42 8.62
CA THR A 215 -10.24 8.35 8.44
C THR A 215 -10.69 9.79 8.42
N LYS A 216 -9.84 10.68 8.93
CA LYS A 216 -10.01 12.13 8.84
C LYS A 216 -8.68 12.75 8.47
N ASP A 217 -8.72 13.79 7.65
CA ASP A 217 -7.56 14.65 7.48
C ASP A 217 -7.26 15.36 8.81
N ALA A 218 -5.96 15.48 9.12
CA ALA A 218 -5.48 16.07 10.36
C ALA A 218 -4.74 17.40 10.14
N GLY A 219 -4.93 18.06 8.99
CA GLY A 219 -4.22 19.28 8.61
C GLY A 219 -2.79 19.04 8.10
N GLN A 220 -2.43 17.79 7.79
CA GLN A 220 -1.14 17.48 7.18
C GLN A 220 -1.17 17.92 5.71
N ARG A 221 -0.10 18.58 5.26
CA ARG A 221 0.00 19.00 3.86
C ARG A 221 0.03 17.79 2.93
N THR A 222 -0.87 17.75 1.95
CA THR A 222 -0.80 16.82 0.82
C THR A 222 0.44 17.11 -0.03
N THR A 223 1.25 16.09 -0.31
CA THR A 223 2.50 16.21 -1.07
C THR A 223 2.53 15.36 -2.34
N ILE A 224 1.61 14.40 -2.47
CA ILE A 224 1.50 13.50 -3.62
C ILE A 224 0.28 13.91 -4.46
N TYR A 225 0.48 14.05 -5.76
CA TYR A 225 -0.53 14.45 -6.74
C TYR A 225 -0.41 13.59 -8.00
N LYS A 226 -1.47 13.51 -8.81
CA LYS A 226 -1.50 12.84 -10.12
C LYS A 226 -2.24 13.69 -11.13
#